data_AF-A0A0L7KP94-F1
#
_entry.id   AF-A0A0L7KP94-F1
#
_cell.length_a   1.000
_cell.length_b   1.000
_cell.length_c   1.000
_cell.angle_alpha   90.00
_cell.angle_beta   90.00
_cell.angle_gamma   90.00
#
_symmetry.space_group_name_H-M   'P 1'
#
loop_
_entity.id
_entity.type
_entity.pdbx_description
1 polymer ?
#
loop_
_entity_poly.entity_id
_entity_poly.type
_entity_poly.pdbx_seq_one_letter_code
_entity_poly.pdbx_strand_id
1 'polypeptide(L)'
;MGSRILKRLVPLLISSRNPVHAHFNRGTDNVLADKFSFTGVRNYAKSKDRGKDKKGKGKVVINTTEMSELLSVDKLKERCNASIENMKEDFAKHLSLRSTTGSIETLPVRFEGKGYELQELAQIVRKNPKTIVINFASFPQAIPDALKAIAASGLNLNPQQDGTTLYVPVPKVTKEHREGLAKNAKVLFIKCRDSVKDVQTDYTKKIKKQTGVSEDLIFNVNKQINAMCEEYQLQARKLYDAKYNELIGK
;
A
#
# COMPACT_ATOMS: atom_id res chain seq x y z
N MET A 1 -23.95 -18.87 47.59
CA MET A 1 -23.37 -19.35 48.87
C MET A 1 -22.71 -20.70 48.62
N GLY A 2 -21.46 -20.87 49.07
CA GLY A 2 -20.78 -22.15 49.30
C GLY A 2 -20.43 -22.97 48.05
N SER A 3 -19.33 -23.72 47.98
CA SER A 3 -18.18 -23.84 48.86
C SER A 3 -17.08 -24.55 48.07
N ARG A 4 -15.85 -24.09 48.28
CA ARG A 4 -14.60 -24.80 47.97
C ARG A 4 -14.56 -26.12 48.74
N ILE A 5 -13.79 -27.10 48.24
CA ILE A 5 -13.08 -28.20 48.96
C ILE A 5 -12.56 -29.12 47.83
N LEU A 6 -11.37 -29.70 47.77
CA LEU A 6 -10.03 -29.54 48.34
C LEU A 6 -9.26 -30.79 47.89
N LYS A 7 -7.93 -30.67 47.71
CA LYS A 7 -6.92 -31.74 47.93
C LYS A 7 -6.89 -32.87 46.88
N ARG A 8 -5.75 -33.47 46.47
CA ARG A 8 -4.50 -33.73 47.21
C ARG A 8 -3.44 -34.40 46.28
N LEU A 9 -2.17 -34.29 46.70
CA LEU A 9 -1.00 -35.20 46.51
C LEU A 9 -0.38 -35.34 45.08
N VAL A 10 0.86 -34.93 44.73
CA VAL A 10 2.25 -35.15 45.28
C VAL A 10 2.75 -36.58 44.95
N PRO A 11 4.05 -36.89 44.71
CA PRO A 11 5.19 -36.23 44.01
C PRO A 11 6.23 -37.23 43.36
N LEU A 12 7.47 -36.73 43.07
CA LEU A 12 8.79 -37.44 42.96
C LEU A 12 9.03 -38.20 41.62
N LEU A 13 10.22 -38.36 41.04
CA LEU A 13 11.66 -38.18 41.35
C LEU A 13 12.42 -38.55 40.04
N ILE A 14 13.63 -38.09 39.67
CA ILE A 14 14.98 -38.66 39.97
C ILE A 14 15.93 -38.09 38.89
N SER A 15 17.00 -37.36 39.26
CA SER A 15 18.42 -37.78 39.23
C SER A 15 19.13 -37.47 37.89
N SER A 16 20.37 -36.99 37.80
CA SER A 16 21.59 -37.23 38.58
C SER A 16 22.48 -35.96 38.63
N ARG A 17 22.99 -35.54 39.79
CA ARG A 17 24.33 -35.81 40.41
C ARG A 17 25.53 -35.40 39.54
N ASN A 18 26.26 -34.31 39.84
CA ASN A 18 27.33 -34.12 40.88
C ASN A 18 28.74 -34.58 40.38
N PRO A 19 29.92 -34.21 40.96
CA PRO A 19 30.18 -33.44 42.20
C PRO A 19 31.51 -32.60 42.32
N VAL A 20 31.71 -32.05 43.54
CA VAL A 20 32.93 -31.73 44.35
C VAL A 20 34.12 -30.91 43.84
N HIS A 21 34.52 -29.93 44.68
CA HIS A 21 35.70 -30.12 45.54
C HIS A 21 35.44 -29.57 46.96
N ALA A 22 35.85 -30.36 47.94
CA ALA A 22 35.72 -30.14 49.38
C ALA A 22 36.89 -29.33 49.93
N HIS A 23 36.72 -28.67 51.08
CA HIS A 23 37.57 -28.90 52.25
C HIS A 23 36.90 -28.37 53.52
N PHE A 24 37.04 -29.17 54.57
CA PHE A 24 36.46 -29.11 55.89
C PHE A 24 37.55 -28.65 56.88
N ASN A 25 37.25 -27.74 57.80
CA ASN A 25 37.77 -27.85 59.16
C ASN A 25 36.95 -27.06 60.20
N ARG A 26 36.88 -27.62 61.41
CA ARG A 26 36.04 -27.24 62.55
C ARG A 26 36.74 -26.29 63.53
N GLY A 27 35.91 -25.64 64.38
CA GLY A 27 36.27 -25.02 65.65
C GLY A 27 36.59 -23.52 65.50
N THR A 28 36.17 -22.59 66.36
CA THR A 28 35.68 -22.66 67.74
C THR A 28 34.77 -21.46 68.03
N ASP A 29 34.06 -21.56 69.14
CA ASP A 29 33.09 -20.60 69.68
C ASP A 29 33.55 -19.14 69.75
N ASN A 30 32.60 -18.22 69.48
CA ASN A 30 32.20 -17.13 70.37
C ASN A 30 31.78 -15.85 69.61
N VAL A 31 30.51 -15.48 69.82
CA VAL A 31 30.04 -14.16 70.26
C VAL A 31 30.28 -12.93 69.34
N LEU A 32 29.16 -12.24 69.07
CA LEU A 32 29.03 -10.84 68.60
C LEU A 32 29.43 -10.49 67.16
N ALA A 33 28.42 -10.35 66.30
CA ALA A 33 28.14 -9.08 65.61
C ALA A 33 26.94 -9.29 64.67
N ASP A 34 25.82 -8.66 65.00
CA ASP A 34 24.64 -8.59 64.15
C ASP A 34 24.98 -7.75 62.91
N LYS A 35 25.51 -8.41 61.87
CA LYS A 35 25.76 -7.79 60.56
C LYS A 35 24.44 -7.79 59.81
N PHE A 36 23.68 -6.70 59.96
CA PHE A 36 22.57 -6.34 59.07
C PHE A 36 23.06 -6.41 57.62
N SER A 37 22.72 -7.50 56.93
CA SER A 37 22.98 -7.65 55.50
C SER A 37 21.93 -6.84 54.75
N PHE A 38 22.26 -5.59 54.45
CA PHE A 38 21.46 -4.73 53.58
C PHE A 38 21.53 -5.27 52.14
N THR A 39 20.69 -6.27 51.84
CA THR A 39 20.36 -6.60 50.46
C THR A 39 19.43 -5.51 49.93
N GLY A 40 20.04 -4.44 49.41
CA GLY A 40 19.32 -3.34 48.79
C GLY A 40 18.58 -3.82 47.53
N VAL A 41 17.34 -4.28 47.70
CA VAL A 41 16.42 -4.53 46.59
C VAL A 41 16.04 -3.17 46.01
N ARG A 42 16.58 -2.84 44.83
CA ARG A 42 16.15 -1.66 44.07
C ARG A 42 14.75 -1.90 43.53
N ASN A 43 13.74 -1.45 44.26
CA ASN A 43 12.38 -1.34 43.74
C ASN A 43 12.35 -0.16 42.76
N TYR A 44 12.33 -0.44 41.45
CA TYR A 44 12.03 0.56 40.45
C TYR A 44 10.62 1.11 40.70
N ALA A 45 10.51 2.38 41.03
CA ALA A 45 9.23 3.07 41.06
C ALA A 45 8.62 3.02 39.65
N LYS A 46 7.53 2.28 39.47
CA LYS A 46 6.73 2.37 38.25
C LYS A 46 6.22 3.81 38.16
N SER A 47 6.72 4.57 37.20
CA SER A 47 6.14 5.85 36.84
C SER A 47 4.66 5.62 36.56
N LYS A 48 3.79 6.41 37.19
CA LYS A 48 2.37 6.49 36.87
C LYS A 48 2.25 6.65 35.36
N ASP A 49 1.70 5.63 34.70
CA ASP A 49 1.44 5.63 33.27
C ASP A 49 0.41 6.73 33.01
N ARG A 50 0.88 7.95 32.74
CA ARG A 50 0.05 9.00 32.17
C ARG A 50 -0.22 8.52 30.75
N GLY A 51 -1.25 7.68 30.61
CA GLY A 51 -1.88 7.39 29.34
C GLY A 51 -2.00 8.72 28.62
N LYS A 52 -1.15 8.92 27.61
CA LYS A 52 -1.19 10.12 26.79
C LYS A 52 -2.45 9.93 25.98
N ASP A 53 -3.57 10.38 26.52
CA ASP A 53 -4.79 10.59 25.76
C ASP A 53 -4.31 11.30 24.50
N LYS A 54 -4.38 10.60 23.36
CA LYS A 54 -4.12 11.18 22.06
C LYS A 54 -5.25 12.17 21.85
N LYS A 55 -5.14 13.34 22.47
CA LYS A 55 -5.93 14.52 22.19
C LYS A 55 -5.74 14.71 20.70
N GLY A 56 -6.74 14.30 19.91
CA GLY A 56 -6.67 14.35 18.46
C GLY A 56 -6.19 15.74 18.10
N LYS A 57 -5.12 15.83 17.29
CA LYS A 57 -4.67 17.13 16.78
C LYS A 57 -5.93 17.81 16.22
N GLY A 58 -6.34 18.94 16.82
CA GLY A 58 -7.53 19.65 16.39
C GLY A 58 -7.43 19.88 14.89
N LYS A 59 -8.51 19.57 14.15
CA LYS A 59 -8.56 19.74 12.71
C LYS A 59 -8.21 21.20 12.42
N VAL A 60 -7.08 21.42 11.74
CA VAL A 60 -6.63 22.76 11.39
C VAL A 60 -7.59 23.28 10.33
N VAL A 61 -8.29 24.38 10.64
CA VAL A 61 -9.13 25.06 9.66
C VAL A 61 -8.20 25.76 8.67
N ILE A 62 -8.36 25.47 7.38
CA ILE A 62 -7.52 26.04 6.31
C ILE A 62 -8.10 27.41 5.95
N ASN A 63 -7.43 28.48 6.35
CA ASN A 63 -7.79 29.86 6.00
C ASN A 63 -6.99 30.32 4.77
N THR A 64 -7.61 30.22 3.61
CA THR A 64 -6.95 30.54 2.33
C THR A 64 -6.49 32.00 2.24
N THR A 65 -7.19 32.94 2.88
CA THR A 65 -6.83 34.36 2.90
C THR A 65 -5.49 34.62 3.59
N GLU A 66 -5.28 34.05 4.78
CA GLU A 66 -4.02 34.19 5.54
C GLU A 66 -2.83 33.58 4.78
N MET A 67 -3.05 32.46 4.09
CA MET A 67 -1.99 31.84 3.28
C MET A 67 -1.65 32.67 2.03
N SER A 68 -2.65 33.36 1.45
CA SER A 68 -2.47 34.14 0.22
C SER A 68 -1.52 35.33 0.37
N GLU A 69 -1.39 35.85 1.60
CA GLU A 69 -0.48 36.96 1.92
C GLU A 69 0.99 36.57 1.79
N LEU A 70 1.33 35.30 2.04
CA LEU A 70 2.72 34.81 2.05
C LEU A 70 3.08 33.91 0.86
N LEU A 71 2.09 33.28 0.23
CA LEU A 71 2.30 32.41 -0.92
C LEU A 71 1.11 32.34 -1.87
N SER A 72 1.40 31.98 -3.12
CA SER A 72 0.36 31.58 -4.07
C SER A 72 -0.17 30.18 -3.69
N VAL A 73 -1.35 30.16 -3.07
CA VAL A 73 -2.08 28.94 -2.69
C VAL A 73 -2.47 28.12 -3.91
N ASP A 74 -2.81 28.79 -5.02
CA ASP A 74 -3.24 28.12 -6.25
C ASP A 74 -2.12 27.27 -6.85
N LYS A 75 -0.89 27.82 -6.94
CA LYS A 75 0.28 27.05 -7.40
C LYS A 75 0.58 25.84 -6.53
N LEU A 76 0.36 25.96 -5.21
CA LEU A 76 0.54 24.83 -4.28
C LEU A 76 -0.51 23.74 -4.55
N LYS A 77 -1.79 24.12 -4.71
CA LYS A 77 -2.87 23.20 -5.06
C LYS A 77 -2.65 22.54 -6.42
N GLU A 78 -2.26 23.31 -7.44
CA GLU A 78 -1.94 22.79 -8.78
C GLU A 78 -0.85 21.72 -8.73
N ARG A 79 0.25 21.97 -8.01
CA ARG A 79 1.33 20.99 -7.86
C ARG A 79 0.89 19.73 -7.14
N CYS A 80 0.12 19.86 -6.06
CA CYS A 80 -0.44 18.70 -5.36
C CYS A 80 -1.43 17.92 -6.24
N ASN A 81 -2.31 18.61 -6.97
CA ASN A 81 -3.24 18.01 -7.91
C ASN A 81 -2.50 17.27 -9.03
N ALA A 82 -1.44 17.85 -9.58
CA ALA A 82 -0.63 17.21 -10.62
C ALA A 82 -0.02 15.88 -10.13
N SER A 83 0.45 15.80 -8.88
CA SER A 83 0.92 14.54 -8.30
C SER A 83 -0.19 13.47 -8.26
N ILE A 84 -1.43 13.86 -7.93
CA ILE A 84 -2.59 12.96 -7.90
C ILE A 84 -2.99 12.52 -9.31
N GLU A 85 -3.05 13.45 -10.28
CA GLU A 85 -3.41 13.13 -11.67
C GLU A 85 -2.39 12.19 -12.30
N ASN A 86 -1.08 12.43 -12.10
CA ASN A 86 -0.03 11.52 -12.54
C ASN A 86 -0.22 10.11 -11.96
N MET A 87 -0.59 10.00 -10.68
CA MET A 87 -0.88 8.71 -10.05
C MET A 87 -2.09 8.01 -10.69
N LYS A 88 -3.15 8.75 -11.02
CA LYS A 88 -4.34 8.20 -11.70
C LYS A 88 -4.00 7.70 -13.10
N GLU A 89 -3.21 8.46 -13.85
CA GLU A 89 -2.73 8.05 -15.18
C GLU A 89 -1.86 6.78 -15.10
N ASP A 90 -0.92 6.74 -14.15
CA ASP A 90 -0.06 5.57 -13.93
C ASP A 90 -0.90 4.34 -13.56
N PHE A 91 -1.95 4.50 -12.76
CA PHE A 91 -2.89 3.43 -12.45
C PHE A 91 -3.65 2.95 -13.69
N ALA A 92 -4.13 3.86 -14.54
CA ALA A 92 -4.83 3.50 -15.76
C ALA A 92 -3.93 2.74 -16.75
N LYS A 93 -2.67 3.18 -16.90
CA LYS A 93 -1.69 2.60 -17.83
C LYS A 93 -1.17 1.23 -17.35
N HIS A 94 -0.89 1.08 -16.06
CA HIS A 94 -0.14 -0.10 -15.58
C HIS A 94 -0.96 -1.09 -14.75
N LEU A 95 -2.13 -0.72 -14.23
CA LEU A 95 -2.88 -1.53 -13.25
C LEU A 95 -4.24 -1.99 -13.77
N SER A 96 -4.35 -2.28 -15.07
CA SER A 96 -5.57 -2.82 -15.67
C SER A 96 -5.63 -4.34 -15.58
N LEU A 97 -6.65 -4.86 -14.91
CA LEU A 97 -7.00 -6.29 -14.96
C LEU A 97 -7.66 -6.71 -16.27
N ARG A 98 -8.14 -5.75 -17.06
CA ARG A 98 -8.89 -5.95 -18.32
C ARG A 98 -8.01 -5.79 -19.55
N SER A 99 -6.69 -5.67 -19.38
CA SER A 99 -5.73 -5.44 -20.48
C SER A 99 -5.89 -6.46 -21.59
N THR A 100 -6.23 -7.73 -21.31
CA THR A 100 -6.38 -8.74 -22.37
C THR A 100 -7.45 -8.37 -23.41
N THR A 101 -8.56 -7.73 -23.05
CA THR A 101 -9.57 -7.32 -24.05
C THR A 101 -9.10 -6.10 -24.83
N GLY A 102 -8.61 -5.06 -24.16
CA GLY A 102 -8.11 -3.85 -24.83
C GLY A 102 -6.89 -4.11 -25.72
N SER A 103 -5.98 -4.98 -25.28
CA SER A 103 -4.81 -5.39 -26.08
C SER A 103 -5.19 -6.20 -27.32
N ILE A 104 -6.32 -6.90 -27.31
CA ILE A 104 -6.86 -7.58 -28.50
C ILE A 104 -7.50 -6.57 -29.45
N GLU A 105 -8.22 -5.57 -28.92
CA GLU A 105 -8.85 -4.51 -29.72
C GLU A 105 -7.82 -3.71 -30.53
N THR A 106 -6.72 -3.28 -29.90
CA THR A 106 -5.64 -2.51 -30.53
C THR A 106 -4.58 -3.38 -31.21
N LEU A 107 -4.85 -4.67 -31.42
CA LEU A 107 -3.87 -5.58 -32.01
C LEU A 107 -3.66 -5.25 -33.50
N PRO A 108 -2.43 -4.97 -33.95
CA PRO A 108 -2.18 -4.70 -35.36
C PRO A 108 -2.26 -6.01 -36.17
N VAL A 109 -3.10 -6.01 -37.19
CA VAL A 109 -3.31 -7.09 -38.16
C VAL A 109 -2.93 -6.59 -39.54
N ARG A 110 -2.12 -7.37 -40.27
CA ARG A 110 -1.87 -7.10 -41.68
C ARG A 110 -2.90 -7.82 -42.52
N PHE A 111 -3.74 -7.07 -43.21
CA PHE A 111 -4.78 -7.58 -44.09
C PHE A 111 -4.65 -6.89 -45.46
N GLU A 112 -4.59 -7.69 -46.53
CA GLU A 112 -4.44 -7.21 -47.92
C GLU A 112 -3.29 -6.20 -48.14
N GLY A 113 -2.16 -6.42 -47.46
CA GLY A 113 -0.96 -5.57 -47.59
C GLY A 113 -1.01 -4.26 -46.81
N LYS A 114 -2.09 -3.97 -46.08
CA LYS A 114 -2.23 -2.80 -45.19
C LYS A 114 -2.32 -3.23 -43.73
N GLY A 115 -1.89 -2.35 -42.83
CA GLY A 115 -2.03 -2.56 -41.39
C GLY A 115 -3.35 -1.96 -40.90
N TYR A 116 -4.10 -2.75 -40.15
CA TYR A 116 -5.34 -2.36 -39.48
C TYR A 116 -5.30 -2.79 -38.03
N GLU A 117 -6.12 -2.18 -37.19
CA GLU A 117 -6.39 -2.71 -35.86
C GLU A 117 -7.48 -3.78 -35.92
N LEU A 118 -7.42 -4.76 -35.02
CA LEU A 118 -8.39 -5.85 -35.04
C LEU A 118 -9.83 -5.36 -34.85
N GLN A 119 -10.04 -4.28 -34.09
CA GLN A 119 -11.35 -3.64 -33.92
C GLN A 119 -11.93 -3.04 -35.22
N GLU A 120 -11.10 -2.72 -36.21
CA GLU A 120 -11.55 -2.18 -37.50
C GLU A 120 -12.03 -3.30 -38.43
N LEU A 121 -11.46 -4.50 -38.29
CA LEU A 121 -11.77 -5.67 -39.11
C LEU A 121 -12.89 -6.53 -38.51
N ALA A 122 -13.15 -6.43 -37.20
CA ALA A 122 -14.09 -7.28 -36.50
C ALA A 122 -14.73 -6.63 -35.28
N GLN A 123 -15.94 -7.07 -34.95
CA GLN A 123 -16.62 -6.67 -33.72
C GLN A 123 -16.16 -7.54 -32.54
N ILE A 124 -15.56 -6.93 -31.54
CA ILE A 124 -15.06 -7.61 -30.34
C ILE A 124 -16.06 -7.44 -29.20
N VAL A 125 -16.59 -8.56 -28.68
CA VAL A 125 -17.58 -8.58 -27.61
C VAL A 125 -17.18 -9.57 -26.52
N ARG A 126 -17.21 -9.13 -25.26
CA ARG A 126 -16.97 -10.02 -24.13
C ARG A 126 -18.25 -10.78 -23.75
N LYS A 127 -18.37 -12.03 -24.18
CA LYS A 127 -19.51 -12.90 -23.84
C LYS A 127 -19.50 -13.30 -22.36
N ASN A 128 -18.35 -13.74 -21.87
CA ASN A 128 -18.16 -14.15 -20.47
C ASN A 128 -16.82 -13.64 -19.93
N PRO A 129 -16.59 -13.59 -18.61
CA PRO A 129 -15.30 -13.17 -18.05
C PRO A 129 -14.10 -13.97 -18.59
N LYS A 130 -14.33 -15.22 -19.00
CA LYS A 130 -13.33 -16.18 -19.52
C LYS A 130 -13.30 -16.28 -21.05
N THR A 131 -14.20 -15.62 -21.78
CA THR A 131 -14.33 -15.80 -23.23
C THR A 131 -14.66 -14.50 -23.92
N ILE A 132 -13.81 -14.12 -24.87
CA ILE A 132 -14.03 -13.00 -25.79
C ILE A 132 -14.50 -13.60 -27.12
N VAL A 133 -15.46 -12.95 -27.75
CA VAL A 133 -16.01 -13.31 -29.04
C VAL A 133 -15.61 -12.22 -30.02
N ILE A 134 -15.00 -12.60 -31.14
CA ILE A 134 -14.59 -11.69 -32.20
C ILE A 134 -15.37 -12.08 -33.45
N ASN A 135 -16.25 -11.21 -33.91
CA ASN A 135 -17.14 -11.47 -35.04
C ASN A 135 -16.62 -10.76 -36.31
N PHE A 136 -16.30 -11.55 -37.33
CA PHE A 136 -15.77 -11.09 -38.62
C PHE A 136 -16.85 -11.04 -39.71
N ALA A 137 -18.13 -10.84 -39.36
CA ALA A 137 -19.23 -10.81 -40.33
C ALA A 137 -18.98 -9.89 -41.54
N SER A 138 -18.27 -8.77 -41.34
CA SER A 138 -17.93 -7.83 -42.40
C SER A 138 -16.75 -8.27 -43.27
N PHE A 139 -15.76 -8.98 -42.69
CA PHE A 139 -14.52 -9.39 -43.36
C PHE A 139 -14.09 -10.82 -42.99
N PRO A 140 -14.83 -11.86 -43.43
CA PRO A 140 -14.49 -13.26 -43.09
C PRO A 140 -13.09 -13.68 -43.57
N GLN A 141 -12.61 -13.08 -44.65
CA GLN A 141 -11.29 -13.34 -45.23
C GLN A 141 -10.13 -12.85 -44.35
N ALA A 142 -10.38 -11.97 -43.37
CA ALA A 142 -9.35 -11.46 -42.45
C ALA A 142 -9.05 -12.41 -41.27
N ILE A 143 -9.87 -13.46 -41.08
CA ILE A 143 -9.73 -14.42 -39.96
C ILE A 143 -8.34 -15.08 -39.91
N PRO A 144 -7.75 -15.58 -41.01
CA PRO A 144 -6.43 -16.21 -40.97
C PRO A 144 -5.31 -15.27 -40.53
N ASP A 145 -5.39 -14.00 -40.93
CA ASP A 145 -4.39 -12.99 -40.57
C ASP A 145 -4.56 -12.54 -39.12
N ALA A 146 -5.80 -12.43 -38.64
CA ALA A 146 -6.09 -12.19 -37.23
C ALA A 146 -5.60 -13.34 -36.33
N LEU A 147 -5.77 -14.60 -36.73
CA LEU A 147 -5.25 -15.76 -35.99
C LEU A 147 -3.72 -15.71 -35.85
N LYS A 148 -3.01 -15.38 -36.94
CA LYS A 148 -1.55 -15.21 -36.92
C LYS A 148 -1.14 -14.04 -36.02
N ALA A 149 -1.84 -12.91 -36.10
CA ALA A 149 -1.56 -11.75 -35.26
C ALA A 149 -1.76 -12.07 -33.78
N ILE A 150 -2.85 -12.77 -33.42
CA ILE A 150 -3.12 -13.18 -32.03
C ILE A 150 -2.03 -14.12 -31.53
N ALA A 151 -1.58 -15.09 -32.34
CA ALA A 151 -0.49 -15.98 -31.97
C ALA A 151 0.85 -15.23 -31.78
N ALA A 152 1.13 -14.24 -32.64
CA ALA A 152 2.35 -13.42 -32.57
C ALA A 152 2.34 -12.36 -31.46
N SER A 153 1.17 -12.01 -30.92
CA SER A 153 1.00 -10.95 -29.92
C SER A 153 1.66 -11.22 -28.56
N GLY A 154 2.09 -12.46 -28.29
CA GLY A 154 2.63 -12.87 -27.00
C GLY A 154 1.58 -12.99 -25.88
N LEU A 155 0.28 -12.87 -26.21
CA LEU A 155 -0.82 -13.00 -25.25
C LEU A 155 -1.09 -14.45 -24.83
N ASN A 156 -0.47 -15.44 -25.47
CA ASN A 156 -0.62 -16.88 -25.20
C ASN A 156 -2.09 -17.32 -25.14
N LEU A 157 -2.89 -16.82 -26.08
CA LEU A 157 -4.31 -17.16 -26.23
C LEU A 157 -4.47 -18.22 -27.30
N ASN A 158 -5.44 -19.14 -27.11
CA ASN A 158 -5.75 -20.18 -28.09
C ASN A 158 -7.15 -19.95 -28.70
N PRO A 159 -7.27 -19.10 -29.73
CA PRO A 159 -8.54 -18.79 -30.36
C PRO A 159 -9.14 -20.00 -31.12
N GLN A 160 -10.45 -20.22 -31.01
CA GLN A 160 -11.20 -21.25 -31.72
C GLN A 160 -12.15 -20.62 -32.73
N GLN A 161 -12.06 -21.04 -33.99
CA GLN A 161 -12.94 -20.54 -35.06
C GLN A 161 -14.23 -21.36 -35.15
N ASP A 162 -15.34 -20.66 -35.32
CA ASP A 162 -16.67 -21.19 -35.60
C ASP A 162 -17.33 -20.32 -36.69
N GLY A 163 -17.29 -20.80 -37.94
CA GLY A 163 -17.73 -20.03 -39.11
C GLY A 163 -17.01 -18.68 -39.22
N THR A 164 -17.76 -17.58 -39.08
CA THR A 164 -17.28 -16.19 -39.12
C THR A 164 -16.92 -15.62 -37.74
N THR A 165 -17.00 -16.43 -36.69
CA THR A 165 -16.77 -15.99 -35.30
C THR A 165 -15.56 -16.68 -34.70
N LEU A 166 -14.79 -15.94 -33.91
CA LEU A 166 -13.64 -16.45 -33.17
C LEU A 166 -13.90 -16.38 -31.67
N TYR A 167 -13.77 -17.51 -30.99
CA TYR A 167 -13.87 -17.64 -29.54
C TYR A 167 -12.46 -17.65 -28.93
N VAL A 168 -12.14 -16.60 -28.19
CA VAL A 168 -10.83 -16.46 -27.54
C VAL A 168 -10.99 -16.75 -26.04
N PRO A 169 -10.51 -17.90 -25.54
CA PRO A 169 -10.49 -18.19 -24.12
C PRO A 169 -9.43 -17.31 -23.44
N VAL A 170 -9.86 -16.53 -22.46
CA VAL A 170 -8.99 -15.68 -21.64
C VAL A 170 -8.54 -16.48 -20.42
N PRO A 171 -7.22 -16.71 -20.23
CA PRO A 171 -6.70 -17.33 -19.02
C PRO A 171 -7.17 -16.59 -17.78
N LYS A 172 -7.39 -17.32 -16.68
CA LYS A 172 -7.67 -16.69 -15.39
C LYS A 172 -6.42 -15.93 -14.96
N VAL A 173 -6.57 -14.66 -14.59
CA VAL A 173 -5.54 -13.93 -13.85
C VAL A 173 -5.25 -14.67 -12.55
N THR A 174 -4.02 -15.18 -12.41
CA THR A 174 -3.58 -15.90 -11.22
C THR A 174 -3.54 -14.97 -10.02
N LYS A 175 -3.61 -15.55 -8.81
CA LYS A 175 -3.51 -14.78 -7.58
C LYS A 175 -2.17 -14.03 -7.50
N GLU A 176 -1.08 -14.69 -7.92
CA GLU A 176 0.25 -14.10 -7.98
C GLU A 176 0.31 -12.86 -8.88
N HIS A 177 -0.34 -12.89 -10.05
CA HIS A 177 -0.40 -11.73 -10.94
C HIS A 177 -1.17 -10.57 -10.31
N ARG A 178 -2.31 -10.84 -9.67
CA ARG A 178 -3.09 -9.83 -8.92
C ARG A 178 -2.29 -9.24 -7.77
N GLU A 179 -1.57 -10.07 -7.01
CA GLU A 179 -0.68 -9.62 -5.93
C GLU A 179 0.49 -8.78 -6.48
N GLY A 180 1.02 -9.13 -7.65
CA GLY A 180 2.04 -8.34 -8.37
C GLY A 180 1.53 -6.94 -8.75
N LEU A 181 0.34 -6.85 -9.35
CA LEU A 181 -0.29 -5.56 -9.66
C LEU A 181 -0.54 -4.74 -8.39
N ALA A 182 -1.01 -5.38 -7.30
CA ALA A 182 -1.23 -4.71 -6.03
C ALA A 182 0.07 -4.15 -5.42
N LYS A 183 1.19 -4.88 -5.55
CA LYS A 183 2.52 -4.38 -5.16
C LYS A 183 2.94 -3.17 -6.01
N ASN A 184 2.73 -3.23 -7.33
CA ASN A 184 3.03 -2.11 -8.22
C ASN A 184 2.18 -0.87 -7.88
N ALA A 185 0.89 -1.06 -7.57
CA ALA A 185 0.02 0.02 -7.09
C ALA A 185 0.57 0.70 -5.85
N LYS A 186 1.15 -0.08 -4.93
CA LYS A 186 1.76 0.44 -3.70
C LYS A 186 2.98 1.31 -4.00
N VAL A 187 3.84 0.89 -4.94
CA VAL A 187 5.02 1.65 -5.37
C VAL A 187 4.60 3.01 -5.95
N LEU A 188 3.62 3.02 -6.84
CA LEU A 188 3.09 4.25 -7.45
C LEU A 188 2.46 5.19 -6.40
N PHE A 189 1.70 4.65 -5.44
CA PHE A 189 1.18 5.42 -4.32
C PHE A 189 2.30 6.07 -3.48
N ILE A 190 3.37 5.32 -3.18
CA ILE A 190 4.51 5.85 -2.42
C ILE A 190 5.17 7.00 -3.18
N LYS A 191 5.39 6.84 -4.49
CA LYS A 191 5.92 7.90 -5.37
C LYS A 191 5.05 9.17 -5.34
N CYS A 192 3.72 9.03 -5.43
CA CYS A 192 2.79 10.16 -5.33
C CYS A 192 2.88 10.85 -3.96
N ARG A 193 2.88 10.07 -2.87
CA ARG A 193 2.99 10.61 -1.50
C ARG A 193 4.29 11.39 -1.31
N ASP A 194 5.40 10.83 -1.79
CA ASP A 194 6.71 11.45 -1.67
C ASP A 194 6.78 12.74 -2.50
N SER A 195 6.21 12.76 -3.71
CA SER A 195 6.04 13.98 -4.51
C SER A 195 5.24 15.08 -3.79
N VAL A 196 4.13 14.74 -3.13
CA VAL A 196 3.36 15.71 -2.32
C VAL A 196 4.20 16.23 -1.13
N LYS A 197 5.03 15.37 -0.53
CA LYS A 197 5.93 15.75 0.57
C LYS A 197 7.08 16.65 0.11
N ASP A 198 7.59 16.45 -1.10
CA ASP A 198 8.59 17.32 -1.70
C ASP A 198 8.01 18.72 -1.92
N VAL A 199 6.79 18.81 -2.48
CA VAL A 199 6.05 20.07 -2.62
C VAL A 199 5.85 20.74 -1.26
N GLN A 200 5.41 19.99 -0.24
CA GLN A 200 5.26 20.51 1.13
C GLN A 200 6.59 21.10 1.66
N THR A 201 7.69 20.37 1.48
CA THR A 201 9.02 20.75 1.95
C THR A 201 9.52 22.02 1.25
N ASP A 202 9.29 22.12 -0.06
CA ASP A 202 9.67 23.28 -0.86
C ASP A 202 8.94 24.56 -0.41
N TYR A 203 7.63 24.48 -0.19
CA TYR A 203 6.86 25.63 0.26
C TYR A 203 7.16 26.00 1.72
N THR A 204 7.40 25.02 2.59
CA THR A 204 7.86 25.26 3.96
C THR A 204 9.20 26.00 3.97
N LYS A 205 10.15 25.60 3.10
CA LYS A 205 11.43 26.30 2.93
C LYS A 205 11.26 27.72 2.40
N LYS A 206 10.32 27.96 1.49
CA LYS A 206 10.04 29.30 0.94
C LYS A 206 9.52 30.26 2.01
N ILE A 207 8.56 29.83 2.84
CA ILE A 207 8.01 30.68 3.91
C ILE A 207 9.09 31.03 4.92
N LYS A 208 9.92 30.06 5.33
CA LYS A 208 11.02 30.30 6.28
C LYS A 208 12.08 31.29 5.80
N LYS A 209 12.14 31.57 4.50
CA LYS A 209 13.06 32.56 3.91
C LYS A 209 12.45 33.95 3.79
N GLN A 210 11.16 34.12 4.04
CA GLN A 210 10.52 35.42 3.99
C GLN A 210 11.01 36.28 5.16
N THR A 211 11.39 37.52 4.88
CA THR A 211 11.82 38.50 5.87
C THR A 211 10.74 39.57 6.04
N GLY A 212 10.67 40.20 7.21
CA GLY A 212 9.68 41.27 7.48
C GLY A 212 8.27 40.77 7.83
N VAL A 213 8.12 39.49 8.16
CA VAL A 213 6.84 38.86 8.54
C VAL A 213 6.90 38.38 10.00
N SER A 214 5.78 38.44 10.72
CA SER A 214 5.69 37.90 12.09
C SER A 214 5.92 36.38 12.12
N GLU A 215 6.70 35.92 13.11
CA GLU A 215 6.97 34.49 13.33
C GLU A 215 5.67 33.69 13.58
N ASP A 216 4.69 34.30 14.26
CA ASP A 216 3.40 33.68 14.52
C ASP A 216 2.62 33.42 13.22
N LEU A 217 2.69 34.36 12.26
CA LEU A 217 2.06 34.19 10.95
C LEU A 217 2.75 33.08 10.15
N ILE A 218 4.08 33.06 10.14
CA ILE A 218 4.89 32.00 9.52
C ILE A 218 4.52 30.63 10.11
N PHE A 219 4.39 30.53 11.43
CA PHE A 219 4.00 29.30 12.10
C PHE A 219 2.58 28.85 11.70
N ASN A 220 1.61 29.78 11.70
CA ASN A 220 0.23 29.48 11.32
C ASN A 220 0.11 29.04 9.87
N VAL A 221 0.76 29.72 8.92
CA VAL A 221 0.74 29.36 7.50
C VAL A 221 1.41 28.00 7.28
N ASN A 222 2.55 27.72 7.92
CA ASN A 222 3.17 26.39 7.86
C ASN A 222 2.23 25.29 8.35
N LYS A 223 1.48 25.54 9.43
CA LYS A 223 0.48 24.60 9.95
C LYS A 223 -0.63 24.33 8.94
N GLN A 224 -1.09 25.36 8.23
CA GLN A 224 -2.12 25.25 7.20
C GLN A 224 -1.62 24.52 5.94
N ILE A 225 -0.39 24.77 5.49
CA ILE A 225 0.24 24.01 4.40
C ILE A 225 0.31 22.53 4.74
N ASN A 226 0.76 22.20 5.95
CA ASN A 226 0.84 20.82 6.41
C ASN A 226 -0.53 20.14 6.39
N ALA A 227 -1.56 20.82 6.90
CA ALA A 227 -2.93 20.30 6.89
C ALA A 227 -3.45 20.06 5.46
N MET A 228 -3.22 21.00 4.53
CA MET A 228 -3.65 20.84 3.14
C MET A 228 -2.92 19.69 2.44
N CYS A 229 -1.59 19.56 2.61
CA CYS A 229 -0.84 18.45 2.05
C CYS A 229 -1.25 17.09 2.66
N GLU A 230 -1.58 17.05 3.96
CA GLU A 230 -2.14 15.86 4.62
C GLU A 230 -3.49 15.45 4.00
N GLU A 231 -4.36 16.40 3.65
CA GLU A 231 -5.61 16.11 2.93
C GLU A 231 -5.36 15.47 1.56
N TYR A 232 -4.39 15.97 0.79
CA TYR A 232 -4.00 15.38 -0.49
C TYR A 232 -3.40 13.97 -0.34
N GLN A 233 -2.57 13.75 0.69
CA GLN A 233 -2.05 12.41 1.00
C GLN A 233 -3.18 11.43 1.36
N LEU A 234 -4.20 11.90 2.08
CA LEU A 234 -5.38 11.10 2.40
C LEU A 234 -6.21 10.79 1.15
N GLN A 235 -6.37 11.75 0.23
CA GLN A 235 -7.02 11.52 -1.05
C GLN A 235 -6.26 10.49 -1.90
N ALA A 236 -4.93 10.62 -2.00
CA ALA A 236 -4.07 9.64 -2.68
C ALA A 236 -4.25 8.24 -2.06
N ARG A 237 -4.35 8.18 -0.73
CA ARG A 237 -4.55 6.93 0.00
C ARG A 237 -5.90 6.29 -0.31
N LYS A 238 -6.99 7.07 -0.34
CA LYS A 238 -8.33 6.59 -0.71
C LYS A 238 -8.34 6.01 -2.13
N LEU A 239 -7.71 6.69 -3.09
CA LEU A 239 -7.58 6.21 -4.46
C LEU A 239 -6.78 4.91 -4.53
N TYR A 240 -5.67 4.82 -3.80
CA TYR A 240 -4.89 3.59 -3.70
C TYR A 240 -5.71 2.44 -3.08
N ASP A 241 -6.41 2.66 -1.97
CA ASP A 241 -7.17 1.61 -1.30
C ASP A 241 -8.33 1.11 -2.19
N ALA A 242 -9.00 2.01 -2.92
CA ALA A 242 -10.01 1.65 -3.91
C ALA A 242 -9.42 0.78 -5.03
N LYS A 243 -8.28 1.18 -5.60
CA LYS A 243 -7.61 0.41 -6.66
C LYS A 243 -7.08 -0.93 -6.15
N TYR A 244 -6.54 -0.97 -4.94
CA TYR A 244 -6.05 -2.19 -4.30
C TYR A 244 -7.17 -3.22 -4.12
N ASN A 245 -8.34 -2.79 -3.66
CA ASN A 245 -9.51 -3.65 -3.50
C ASN A 245 -10.00 -4.20 -4.85
N GLU A 246 -10.02 -3.35 -5.90
CA GLU A 246 -10.34 -3.77 -7.27
C GLU A 246 -9.36 -4.87 -7.76
N LEU A 247 -8.05 -4.69 -7.53
CA LEU A 247 -7.01 -5.61 -8.00
C LEU A 247 -7.07 -6.99 -7.35
N ILE A 248 -7.34 -7.04 -6.04
CA ILE A 248 -7.40 -8.29 -5.28
C ILE A 248 -8.77 -8.96 -5.45
N GLY A 249 -9.83 -8.18 -5.62
CA GLY A 249 -11.20 -8.68 -5.73
C GLY A 249 -11.75 -9.13 -4.38
N LYS A 250 -11.75 -8.22 -3.40
CA LYS A 250 -12.51 -8.38 -2.15
C LYS A 250 -13.92 -7.83 -2.30
#